data_AF-A0A7Y0D7H9-F1
#
_entry.id   AF-A0A7Y0D7H9-F1
#
_cell.length_a   1.000
_cell.length_b   1.000
_cell.length_c   1.000
_cell.angle_alpha   90.00
_cell.angle_beta   90.00
_cell.angle_gamma   90.00
#
_symmetry.space_group_name_H-M   'P 1'
#
loop_
_entity.id
_entity.type
_entity.pdbx_description
1 polymer ?
#
loop_
_entity_poly.entity_id
_entity_poly.type
_entity_poly.pdbx_seq_one_letter_code
_entity_poly.pdbx_strand_id
1 'polypeptide(L)'
;ESELPSVRGPRSDAPPPPRAWPDRDPAAAARLGAARDAVATLSSEVEVPAENLLQPDLLRRLCWSPPSALDAASIGTFLRSGGARQWQVDVVTPLLVVAFAAATATAD
;
A
#
# COMPACT_ATOMS: atom_id res chain seq x y z
N GLU A 1 -11.66 -43.59 4.14
CA GLU A 1 -11.75 -42.62 3.05
C GLU A 1 -10.62 -41.61 3.18
N SER A 2 -9.92 -41.31 2.08
CA SER A 2 -8.73 -40.48 2.05
C SER A 2 -9.10 -39.00 2.05
N GLU A 3 -8.94 -38.31 3.18
CA GLU A 3 -8.96 -36.84 3.20
C GLU A 3 -7.61 -36.34 2.68
N LEU A 4 -7.58 -35.99 1.40
CA LEU A 4 -6.44 -35.32 0.80
C LEU A 4 -6.27 -33.92 1.44
N PRO A 5 -5.05 -33.52 1.83
CA PRO A 5 -4.77 -32.15 2.27
C PRO A 5 -5.16 -31.15 1.17
N SER A 6 -5.72 -30.00 1.56
CA SER A 6 -6.16 -28.98 0.61
C SER A 6 -5.02 -28.55 -0.33
N VAL A 7 -5.26 -28.59 -1.65
CA VAL A 7 -4.32 -28.18 -2.71
C VAL A 7 -4.00 -26.68 -2.70
N ARG A 8 -4.74 -25.88 -1.93
CA ARG A 8 -4.37 -24.48 -1.68
C ARG A 8 -3.23 -24.47 -0.68
N GLY A 9 -2.01 -24.29 -1.19
CA GLY A 9 -0.85 -23.92 -0.38
C GLY A 9 -1.17 -22.71 0.52
N PRO A 10 -0.30 -22.41 1.52
CA PRO A 10 -0.54 -21.38 2.51
C PRO A 10 -1.04 -20.10 1.84
N ARG A 11 -2.12 -19.50 2.36
CA ARG A 11 -2.53 -18.14 1.95
C ARG A 11 -1.31 -17.26 2.17
N SER A 12 -0.62 -16.87 1.10
CA SER A 12 0.40 -15.86 1.25
C SER A 12 -0.33 -14.58 1.62
N ASP A 13 0.12 -13.89 2.65
CA ASP A 13 -0.32 -12.51 2.97
C ASP A 13 0.11 -11.51 1.87
N ALA A 14 0.53 -12.00 0.71
CA ALA A 14 0.90 -11.19 -0.42
C ALA A 14 -0.37 -10.80 -1.19
N PRO A 15 -0.54 -9.52 -1.55
CA PRO A 15 -1.67 -9.09 -2.35
C PRO A 15 -1.68 -9.82 -3.71
N PRO A 16 -2.86 -9.96 -4.36
CA PRO A 16 -2.93 -10.51 -5.70
C PRO A 16 -2.16 -9.61 -6.69
N PRO A 17 -1.91 -10.08 -7.93
CA PRO A 17 -1.29 -9.24 -8.96
C PRO A 17 -2.06 -7.93 -9.17
N PRO A 18 -1.40 -6.74 -9.21
CA PRO A 18 -2.07 -5.44 -9.32
C PRO A 18 -3.08 -5.32 -10.46
N ARG A 19 -2.85 -6.02 -11.58
CA ARG A 19 -3.78 -6.06 -12.72
C ARG A 19 -5.17 -6.59 -12.39
N ALA A 20 -5.30 -7.40 -11.34
CA ALA A 20 -6.56 -8.00 -10.90
C ALA A 20 -7.27 -7.17 -9.82
N TRP A 21 -6.68 -6.04 -9.38
CA TRP A 21 -7.25 -5.24 -8.30
C TRP A 21 -8.52 -4.49 -8.72
N PRO A 22 -8.61 -3.84 -9.90
CA PRO A 22 -9.83 -3.14 -10.29
C PRO A 22 -11.08 -4.02 -10.23
N ASP A 23 -10.97 -5.30 -10.57
CA ASP A 23 -12.09 -6.24 -10.53
C ASP A 23 -12.36 -6.81 -9.13
N ARG A 24 -11.35 -6.87 -8.25
CA ARG A 24 -11.44 -7.52 -6.93
C ARG A 24 -11.74 -6.55 -5.79
N ASP A 25 -11.05 -5.42 -5.81
CA ASP A 25 -11.18 -4.32 -4.86
C ASP A 25 -10.82 -3.02 -5.60
N PRO A 26 -11.81 -2.37 -6.25
CA PRO A 26 -11.62 -1.10 -6.95
C PRO A 26 -11.03 -0.01 -6.03
N ALA A 27 -11.38 -0.02 -4.74
CA ALA A 27 -10.87 0.96 -3.79
C ALA A 27 -9.37 0.72 -3.51
N ALA A 28 -8.92 -0.53 -3.43
CA ALA A 28 -7.50 -0.85 -3.36
C ALA A 28 -6.75 -0.40 -4.62
N ALA A 29 -7.34 -0.59 -5.80
CA ALA A 29 -6.76 -0.11 -7.06
C ALA A 29 -6.61 1.41 -7.06
N ALA A 30 -7.65 2.14 -6.64
CA ALA A 30 -7.62 3.59 -6.51
C ALA A 30 -6.55 4.08 -5.52
N ARG A 31 -6.48 3.47 -4.32
CA ARG A 31 -5.41 3.74 -3.33
C ARG A 31 -4.02 3.52 -3.92
N LEU A 32 -3.81 2.42 -4.64
CA LEU A 32 -2.53 2.10 -5.25
C LEU A 32 -2.13 3.08 -6.35
N GLY A 33 -3.07 3.52 -7.19
CA GLY A 33 -2.83 4.56 -8.19
C GLY A 33 -2.39 5.86 -7.54
N ALA A 34 -3.25 6.42 -6.68
CA ALA A 34 -2.99 7.70 -6.01
C ALA A 34 -1.68 7.71 -5.21
N ALA A 35 -1.38 6.62 -4.49
CA ALA A 35 -0.16 6.54 -3.71
C ALA A 35 1.10 6.40 -4.56
N ARG A 36 1.04 5.70 -5.71
CA ARG A 36 2.17 5.62 -6.65
C ARG A 36 2.49 6.98 -7.23
N ASP A 37 1.47 7.73 -7.64
CA ASP A 37 1.65 9.07 -8.20
C ASP A 37 2.29 9.99 -7.15
N ALA A 38 1.77 9.98 -5.91
CA ALA A 38 2.33 10.79 -4.82
C ALA A 38 3.80 10.45 -4.49
N VAL A 39 4.17 9.17 -4.44
CA VAL A 39 5.56 8.74 -4.20
C VAL A 39 6.47 9.08 -5.39
N ALA A 40 5.98 8.97 -6.63
CA ALA A 40 6.74 9.33 -7.82
C ALA A 40 7.01 10.85 -7.90
N THR A 41 6.02 11.68 -7.52
CA THR A 41 6.20 13.13 -7.39
C THR A 41 7.27 13.44 -6.35
N LEU A 42 7.17 12.89 -5.12
CA LEU A 42 8.18 13.11 -4.08
C LEU A 42 9.57 12.66 -4.53
N SER A 43 9.67 11.48 -5.16
CA SER A 43 10.92 10.94 -5.72
C SER A 43 11.61 11.92 -6.66
N SER A 44 10.82 12.60 -7.50
CA SER A 44 11.33 13.61 -8.44
C SER A 44 11.75 14.89 -7.72
N GLU A 45 11.01 15.32 -6.69
CA GLU A 45 11.29 16.54 -5.92
C GLU A 45 12.57 16.44 -5.09
N VAL A 46 12.84 15.28 -4.49
CA VAL A 46 14.01 15.07 -3.63
C VAL A 46 15.17 14.36 -4.34
N GLU A 47 15.04 14.04 -5.63
CA GLU A 47 16.03 13.32 -6.42
C GLU A 47 16.47 11.98 -5.79
N VAL A 48 15.54 11.27 -5.14
CA VAL A 48 15.77 9.96 -4.51
C VAL A 48 14.92 8.91 -5.23
N PRO A 49 15.47 7.74 -5.60
CA PRO A 49 14.68 6.66 -6.19
C PRO A 49 13.47 6.29 -5.32
N ALA A 50 12.30 6.12 -5.94
CA ALA A 50 11.04 5.85 -5.23
C ALA A 50 11.13 4.64 -4.29
N GLU A 51 11.85 3.59 -4.69
CA GLU A 51 12.11 2.40 -3.87
C GLU A 51 12.95 2.69 -2.62
N ASN A 52 13.79 3.72 -2.64
CA ASN A 52 14.54 4.17 -1.47
C ASN A 52 13.65 4.99 -0.52
N LEU A 53 12.57 5.60 -1.00
CA LEU A 53 11.57 6.30 -0.18
C LEU A 53 10.58 5.31 0.45
N LEU A 54 10.04 4.40 -0.36
CA LEU A 54 9.11 3.37 0.09
C LEU A 54 9.22 2.11 -0.77
N GLN A 55 9.43 0.98 -0.12
CA GLN A 55 9.53 -0.31 -0.80
C GLN A 55 8.23 -0.62 -1.57
N PRO A 56 8.29 -0.97 -2.87
CA PRO A 56 7.10 -1.20 -3.68
C PRO A 56 6.18 -2.29 -3.12
N ASP A 57 6.74 -3.32 -2.48
CA ASP A 57 5.94 -4.38 -1.86
C ASP A 57 5.18 -3.89 -0.61
N LEU A 58 5.83 -3.07 0.22
CA LEU A 58 5.21 -2.49 1.40
C LEU A 58 4.06 -1.56 1.02
N LEU A 59 4.24 -0.75 -0.04
CA LEU A 59 3.17 0.07 -0.59
C LEU A 59 1.98 -0.78 -1.07
N ARG A 60 2.24 -1.87 -1.82
CA ARG A 60 1.16 -2.77 -2.26
C ARG A 60 0.42 -3.39 -1.08
N ARG A 61 1.13 -3.84 -0.03
CA ARG A 61 0.49 -4.40 1.17
C ARG A 61 -0.38 -3.38 1.88
N LEU A 62 0.11 -2.15 2.04
CA LEU A 62 -0.65 -1.06 2.65
C LEU A 62 -1.95 -0.77 1.87
N CYS A 63 -1.89 -0.70 0.54
CA CYS A 63 -3.08 -0.40 -0.27
C CYS A 63 -4.10 -1.55 -0.29
N TRP A 64 -3.62 -2.80 -0.24
CA TRP A 64 -4.47 -3.99 -0.29
C TRP A 64 -5.09 -4.35 1.07
N SER A 65 -4.37 -4.14 2.16
CA SER A 65 -4.83 -4.44 3.52
C SER A 65 -4.50 -3.25 4.42
N PRO A 66 -5.16 -2.10 4.19
CA PRO A 66 -4.88 -0.91 4.96
C PRO A 66 -5.32 -1.06 6.43
N PRO A 67 -4.74 -0.27 7.35
CA PRO A 67 -5.30 -0.13 8.69
C PRO A 67 -6.73 0.41 8.63
N SER A 68 -7.52 0.16 9.69
CA SER A 68 -8.91 0.61 9.78
C SER A 68 -9.06 2.13 9.70
N ALA A 69 -8.11 2.86 10.27
CA ALA A 69 -8.00 4.31 10.14
C ALA A 69 -6.89 4.66 9.13
N LEU A 70 -7.20 5.55 8.17
CA LEU A 70 -6.27 6.04 7.15
C LEU A 70 -5.60 7.35 7.58
N ASP A 71 -5.29 7.47 8.87
CA ASP A 71 -4.58 8.61 9.44
C ASP A 71 -3.06 8.38 9.50
N ALA A 72 -2.31 9.44 9.78
CA ALA A 72 -0.86 9.39 9.81
C ALA A 72 -0.32 8.42 10.89
N ALA A 73 -0.99 8.31 12.03
CA ALA A 73 -0.54 7.43 13.11
C ALA A 73 -0.65 5.95 12.72
N SER A 74 -1.76 5.57 12.13
CA SER A 74 -2.08 4.20 11.72
C SER A 74 -1.25 3.78 10.52
N ILE A 75 -1.15 4.64 9.49
CA ILE A 75 -0.29 4.40 8.33
C ILE A 75 1.17 4.32 8.76
N GLY A 76 1.65 5.24 9.58
CA GLY A 76 3.04 5.23 10.04
C GLY A 76 3.38 3.97 10.85
N THR A 77 2.43 3.48 11.66
CA THR A 77 2.58 2.21 12.40
C THR A 77 2.66 1.02 11.47
N PHE A 78 1.81 0.97 10.45
CA PHE A 78 1.86 -0.07 9.42
C PHE A 78 3.23 -0.08 8.71
N LEU A 79 3.71 1.09 8.29
CA LEU A 79 4.99 1.21 7.57
C LEU A 79 6.18 0.77 8.44
N ARG A 80 6.25 1.22 9.70
CA ARG A 80 7.29 0.79 10.64
C ARG A 80 7.25 -0.72 10.89
N SER A 81 6.06 -1.29 11.05
CA SER A 81 5.89 -2.74 11.23
C SER A 81 6.32 -3.54 9.99
N GLY A 82 6.21 -2.92 8.81
CA GLY A 82 6.72 -3.44 7.54
C GLY A 82 8.19 -3.16 7.26
N GLY A 83 8.94 -2.59 8.21
CA GLY A 83 10.38 -2.37 8.10
C GLY A 83 10.81 -1.02 7.50
N ALA A 84 9.89 -0.09 7.26
CA ALA A 84 10.25 1.27 6.86
C ALA A 84 10.99 1.98 8.00
N ARG A 85 12.10 2.65 7.67
CA ARG A 85 12.89 3.45 8.62
C ARG A 85 12.11 4.69 9.03
N GLN A 86 12.40 5.23 10.22
CA GLN A 86 11.68 6.41 10.73
C GLN A 86 11.67 7.57 9.74
N TRP A 87 12.82 7.91 9.15
CA TRP A 87 12.89 8.99 8.15
C TRP A 87 12.04 8.71 6.90
N GLN A 88 11.91 7.45 6.46
CA GLN A 88 11.02 7.07 5.35
C GLN A 88 9.57 7.29 5.74
N VAL A 89 9.19 6.85 6.95
CA VAL A 89 7.84 7.04 7.49
C VAL A 89 7.49 8.51 7.58
N ASP A 90 8.40 9.35 8.07
CA ASP A 90 8.17 10.79 8.25
C ASP A 90 7.90 11.48 6.91
N VAL A 91 8.61 11.11 5.84
CA VAL A 91 8.44 11.74 4.52
C VAL A 91 7.23 11.18 3.76
N VAL A 92 6.96 9.87 3.84
CA VAL A 92 5.90 9.25 3.03
C VAL A 92 4.53 9.20 3.70
N THR A 93 4.43 9.31 5.02
CA THR A 93 3.12 9.20 5.68
C THR A 93 2.18 10.35 5.32
N PRO A 94 2.60 11.64 5.34
CA PRO A 94 1.69 12.75 5.05
C PRO A 94 1.11 12.67 3.63
N LEU A 95 1.94 12.34 2.63
CA LEU A 95 1.49 12.21 1.25
C LEU A 95 0.53 11.02 1.04
N LEU A 96 0.72 9.92 1.77
CA LEU A 96 -0.17 8.75 1.68
C LEU A 96 -1.55 9.02 2.28
N VAL A 97 -1.62 9.77 3.38
CA VAL A 97 -2.91 10.20 3.97
C VAL A 97 -3.72 11.01 2.95
N VAL A 98 -3.09 11.99 2.29
CA VAL A 98 -3.73 12.83 1.27
C VAL A 98 -4.15 11.99 0.06
N ALA A 99 -3.27 11.11 -0.42
CA ALA A 99 -3.56 10.23 -1.56
C ALA A 99 -4.76 9.31 -1.28
N PHE A 100 -4.85 8.74 -0.08
CA PHE A 100 -5.96 7.86 0.29
C PHE A 100 -7.28 8.59 0.48
N ALA A 101 -7.25 9.82 1.02
CA ALA A 101 -8.45 10.66 1.10
C ALA A 101 -8.99 11.01 -0.29
N ALA A 102 -8.12 11.40 -1.23
CA ALA A 102 -8.49 11.70 -2.61
C ALA A 102 -9.05 10.46 -3.34
N ALA A 103 -8.42 9.29 -3.16
CA ALA A 103 -8.88 8.03 -3.75
C ALA A 103 -10.28 7.61 -3.26
N THR A 104 -10.60 7.90 -2.00
CA THR A 104 -11.92 7.60 -1.43
C THR A 104 -12.99 8.53 -2.01
N ALA A 105 -12.68 9.83 -2.16
CA ALA A 105 -13.60 10.80 -2.75
C ALA A 105 -13.92 10.56 -4.24
N THR A 106 -13.10 9.80 -4.95
CA THR A 106 -13.33 9.44 -6.37
C THR A 106 -14.19 8.19 -6.52
N ALA A 107 -14.36 7.40 -5.45
CA ALA A 107 -15.08 6.15 -5.46
C ALA A 107 -16.57 6.29 -5.05
N ASP A 108 -16.95 7.42 -4.45
CA ASP A 108 -18.34 7.87 -4.24
C ASP A 108 -18.89 8.60 -5.48
#